data_AF-A0A258VBQ0-F1
#
_entry.id   AF-A0A258VBQ0-F1
#
_cell.length_a   1.000
_cell.length_b   1.000
_cell.length_c   1.000
_cell.angle_alpha   90.00
_cell.angle_beta   90.00
_cell.angle_gamma   90.00
#
_symmetry.space_group_name_H-M   'P 1'
#
loop_
_entity.id
_entity.type
_entity.pdbx_description
1 polymer ?
#
loop_
_entity_poly.entity_id
_entity_poly.type
_entity_poly.pdbx_seq_one_letter_code
_entity_poly.pdbx_strand_id
1 'polypeptide(L)' 'MKRKYDFSIAKKAKKSKDLKIIKTFRLDPEILNWLEIEGEKQGMGYQTFLNWFLRKSMDTHDSVEERLEKLGISDFKK' A
#
# COMPACT_ATOMS: atom_id res chain seq x y z
N MET A 1 24.15 -5.44 27.58
CA MET A 1 24.54 -4.05 27.27
C MET A 1 24.37 -3.77 25.78
N LYS A 2 23.39 -2.98 25.36
CA LYS A 2 23.35 -2.32 24.04
C LYS A 2 23.56 -0.83 24.24
N ARG A 3 24.78 -0.42 24.59
CA ARG A 3 25.21 0.98 24.51
C ARG A 3 25.66 1.20 23.07
N LYS A 4 25.06 2.19 22.39
CA LYS A 4 25.53 2.93 21.18
C LYS A 4 24.44 3.14 20.13
N TYR A 5 23.28 3.62 20.54
CA TYR A 5 22.50 4.49 19.66
C TYR A 5 22.07 5.71 20.49
N ASP A 6 22.82 6.79 20.31
CA ASP A 6 22.46 8.10 20.84
C ASP A 6 21.51 8.76 19.85
N PHE A 7 20.21 8.72 20.16
CA PHE A 7 19.16 9.33 19.33
C PHE A 7 18.97 10.82 19.63
N SER A 8 19.83 11.44 20.45
CA SER A 8 19.68 12.85 20.84
C SER A 8 19.82 13.83 19.67
N ILE A 9 20.49 13.42 18.59
CA ILE A 9 20.70 14.22 17.36
C ILE A 9 19.79 13.70 16.21
N ALA A 10 19.00 12.66 16.44
CA ALA A 10 18.20 12.06 15.38
C ALA A 10 17.10 13.03 14.92
N LYS A 11 17.25 13.53 13.69
CA LYS A 11 16.22 14.34 13.02
C LYS A 11 14.97 13.47 12.86
N LYS A 12 13.87 13.85 13.50
CA LYS A 12 12.58 13.16 13.34
C LYS A 12 12.27 13.05 11.85
N ALA A 13 12.06 11.82 11.36
CA ALA A 13 11.65 11.60 9.99
C ALA A 13 10.44 12.49 9.68
N LYS A 14 10.47 13.20 8.55
CA LYS A 14 9.32 14.00 8.08
C LYS A 14 8.14 13.04 7.99
N LYS A 15 7.11 13.24 8.81
CA LYS A 15 5.84 12.53 8.68
C LYS A 15 5.32 12.86 7.28
N SER A 16 5.37 11.93 6.33
CA SER A 16 4.76 12.13 5.02
C SER A 16 3.27 12.27 5.25
N LYS A 17 2.76 13.50 5.14
CA LYS A 17 1.37 13.82 5.45
C LYS A 17 0.37 13.24 4.44
N ASP A 18 0.83 12.74 3.28
CA ASP A 18 -0.01 12.36 2.13
C ASP A 18 -0.10 10.86 1.83
N LEU A 19 -0.05 9.98 2.84
CA LEU A 19 -0.04 8.52 2.56
C LEU A 19 -1.43 7.91 2.30
N LYS A 20 -2.48 8.38 2.97
CA LYS A 20 -3.83 7.79 2.87
C LYS A 20 -4.91 8.86 3.04
N ILE A 21 -5.88 8.90 2.13
CA ILE A 21 -7.06 9.75 2.22
C ILE A 21 -8.16 8.97 2.93
N ILE A 22 -8.74 9.54 4.00
CA ILE A 22 -9.89 8.94 4.68
C ILE A 22 -11.14 9.21 3.84
N LYS A 23 -11.86 8.15 3.49
CA LYS A 23 -13.14 8.21 2.79
C LYS A 23 -14.13 7.23 3.43
N THR A 24 -15.38 7.65 3.50
CA THR A 24 -16.50 6.81 3.93
C THR A 24 -17.19 6.26 2.69
N PHE A 25 -17.43 4.96 2.65
CA PHE A 25 -18.18 4.28 1.60
C PHE A 25 -19.01 3.18 2.25
N ARG A 26 -20.08 2.76 1.57
CA ARG A 26 -20.95 1.67 2.04
C ARG A 26 -20.45 0.36 1.46
N LEU A 27 -20.40 -0.67 2.30
CA LEU A 27 -20.10 -2.04 1.92
C LEU A 27 -21.26 -2.93 2.34
N ASP A 28 -21.54 -3.94 1.52
CA ASP A 28 -22.46 -4.99 1.90
C ASP A 28 -21.86 -5.84 3.04
N PRO A 29 -22.69 -6.36 3.96
CA PRO A 29 -22.20 -7.12 5.10
C PRO A 29 -21.33 -8.33 4.71
N GLU A 30 -21.70 -9.05 3.64
CA GLU A 30 -20.89 -10.18 3.17
C GLU A 30 -19.50 -9.78 2.67
N ILE A 31 -19.38 -8.59 2.07
CA ILE A 31 -18.11 -8.08 1.55
C ILE A 31 -17.18 -7.71 2.71
N LEU A 32 -17.72 -7.04 3.73
CA LEU A 32 -16.94 -6.68 4.91
C LEU A 32 -16.39 -7.93 5.62
N ASN A 33 -17.26 -8.93 5.84
CA ASN A 33 -16.86 -10.20 6.46
C ASN A 33 -15.77 -10.92 5.64
N TRP A 34 -15.91 -10.94 4.31
CA TRP A 34 -14.89 -11.50 3.43
C TRP A 34 -13.55 -10.76 3.54
N LEU A 35 -13.55 -9.41 3.58
CA LEU A 35 -12.34 -8.60 3.73
C LEU A 35 -11.64 -8.82 5.08
N GLU A 36 -12.39 -9.04 6.15
CA GLU A 36 -11.84 -9.34 7.47
C GLU A 36 -11.17 -10.71 7.48
N ILE A 37 -11.85 -11.75 6.99
CA ILE A 37 -11.30 -13.11 6.91
C ILE A 37 -10.05 -13.17 6.02
N GLU A 38 -10.08 -12.56 4.85
CA GLU A 38 -8.91 -12.55 3.95
C GLU A 38 -7.77 -11.70 4.49
N GLY A 39 -8.09 -10.59 5.16
CA GLY A 39 -7.08 -9.80 5.88
C GLY A 39 -6.35 -10.65 6.90
N GLU A 40 -7.10 -11.34 7.78
CA GLU A 40 -6.53 -12.20 8.82
C GLU A 40 -5.64 -13.30 8.24
N LYS A 41 -6.08 -13.97 7.17
CA LYS A 41 -5.28 -14.99 6.48
C LYS A 41 -3.93 -14.46 5.98
N GLN A 42 -3.90 -13.21 5.56
CA GLN A 42 -2.68 -12.54 5.07
C GLN A 42 -1.90 -11.83 6.20
N GLY A 43 -2.35 -11.92 7.46
CA GLY A 43 -1.75 -11.25 8.61
C GLY A 43 -1.92 -9.73 8.59
N MET A 44 -2.97 -9.22 7.94
CA MET A 44 -3.25 -7.79 7.76
C MET A 44 -4.67 -7.43 8.23
N GLY A 45 -4.88 -6.19 8.70
CA GLY A 45 -6.25 -5.72 8.96
C GLY A 45 -7.04 -5.51 7.65
N TYR A 46 -8.38 -5.61 7.70
CA TYR A 46 -9.25 -5.51 6.53
C TYR A 46 -9.02 -4.24 5.69
N GLN A 47 -8.74 -3.09 6.32
CA GLN A 47 -8.47 -1.84 5.62
C GLN A 47 -7.18 -1.88 4.81
N THR A 48 -6.14 -2.53 5.37
CA THR A 48 -4.86 -2.72 4.68
C THR A 48 -5.03 -3.70 3.54
N PHE A 49 -5.75 -4.79 3.78
CA PHE A 49 -6.05 -5.80 2.76
C PHE A 49 -6.87 -5.20 1.60
N LEU A 50 -7.93 -4.45 1.89
CA LEU A 50 -8.75 -3.77 0.89
C LEU A 50 -7.89 -2.85 0.00
N ASN A 51 -7.07 -1.99 0.62
CA ASN A 51 -6.22 -1.07 -0.14
C ASN A 51 -5.18 -1.82 -0.99
N TRP A 52 -4.62 -2.92 -0.48
CA TRP A 52 -3.71 -3.78 -1.25
C TRP A 52 -4.44 -4.46 -2.41
N PHE A 53 -5.61 -5.02 -2.16
CA PHE A 53 -6.42 -5.72 -3.16
C PHE A 53 -6.82 -4.79 -4.30
N LEU A 54 -7.29 -3.58 -3.98
CA LEU A 54 -7.64 -2.57 -4.99
C LEU A 54 -6.43 -2.18 -5.84
N ARG A 55 -5.26 -1.97 -5.22
CA ARG A 55 -4.02 -1.68 -5.96
C ARG A 55 -3.64 -2.81 -6.90
N LYS A 56 -3.66 -4.05 -6.40
CA LYS A 56 -3.38 -5.23 -7.21
C LYS A 56 -4.35 -5.35 -8.39
N SER A 57 -5.64 -5.10 -8.16
CA SER A 57 -6.65 -5.12 -9.21
C SER A 57 -6.39 -4.05 -10.28
N MET A 58 -5.99 -2.83 -9.89
CA MET A 58 -5.58 -1.79 -10.84
C MET A 58 -4.37 -2.24 -11.67
N ASP A 59 -3.33 -2.75 -11.03
CA ASP A 59 -2.10 -3.21 -11.72
C ASP A 59 -2.34 -4.40 -12.66
N THR A 60 -3.39 -5.18 -12.41
CA THR A 60 -3.76 -6.34 -13.25
C THR A 60 -4.54 -5.91 -14.49
N HIS A 61 -5.16 -4.72 -14.48
CA HIS A 61 -5.88 -4.17 -15.63
C HIS A 61 -5.00 -3.30 -16.53
N ASP A 62 -3.88 -2.81 -16.03
CA ASP A 62 -2.92 -2.08 -16.86
C ASP A 62 -2.28 -3.04 -17.89
N SER A 63 -2.25 -2.62 -19.16
CA SER A 63 -1.50 -3.36 -20.19
C SER A 63 0.00 -3.39 -19.86
N VAL A 64 0.75 -4.35 -20.41
CA VAL A 64 2.21 -4.43 -20.17
C VAL A 64 2.89 -3.11 -20.58
N GLU A 65 2.41 -2.48 -21.66
CA GLU A 65 2.89 -1.18 -22.13
C GLU A 65 2.62 -0.07 -21.10
N GLU A 66 1.39 0.02 -20.56
CA GLU A 66 1.03 1.03 -19.55
C GLU A 66 1.82 0.86 -18.24
N ARG A 67 2.15 -0.39 -17.89
CA ARG A 67 3.01 -0.70 -16.73
C ARG A 67 4.46 -0.26 -16.95
N LEU A 68 4.99 -0.44 -18.17
CA LEU A 68 6.35 0.00 -18.53
C LEU A 68 6.48 1.52 -18.54
N GLU A 69 5.46 2.23 -19.03
CA GLU A 69 5.40 3.70 -18.97
C GLU A 69 5.37 4.21 -17.53
N LYS A 70 4.56 3.61 -16.65
CA LYS A 70 4.47 3.99 -15.22
C LYS A 70 5.79 3.76 -14.46
N LEU A 71 6.61 2.80 -14.87
CA LEU A 71 7.92 2.53 -14.26
C LEU A 71 9.03 3.47 -14.76
N GLY A 72 8.73 4.37 -15.71
CA GLY A 72 9.70 5.34 -16.24
C GLY A 72 10.82 4.67 -17.03
N ILE A 73 10.60 3.46 -17.55
CA ILE A 73 11.59 2.74 -18.37
C ILE A 73 11.40 3.18 -19.82
N SER A 74 11.67 4.46 -20.10
CA SER A 74 11.68 5.02 -21.46
C SER A 74 12.97 4.70 -22.24
N ASP A 75 13.96 4.06 -21.61
CA ASP A 75 15.34 3.98 -22.13
C ASP A 75 15.91 2.57 -22.27
N PHE A 76 15.13 1.57 -22.69
CA PHE A 76 15.66 0.27 -23.16
C PHE A 76 15.77 0.16 -24.68
N LYS A 77 15.93 1.30 -25.36
CA LYS A 77 16.26 1.33 -26.78
C LYS A 77 17.40 2.32 -27.05
N LYS A 78 18.61 1.93 -26.66
CA LYS A 78 19.84 2.37 -27.31
C LYS A 78 20.88 1.28 -27.28
#